data_AF-A0AAE0AGG4-F1
#
_entry.id   AF-A0AAE0AGG4-F1
#
_cell.length_a   1.000
_cell.length_b   1.000
_cell.length_c   1.000
_cell.angle_alpha   90.00
_cell.angle_beta   90.00
_cell.angle_gamma   90.00
#
_symmetry.space_group_name_H-M   'P 1'
#
loop_
_entity.id
_entity.type
_entity.pdbx_description
1 polymer ?
#
loop_
_entity_poly.entity_id
_entity_poly.type
_entity_poly.pdbx_seq_one_letter_code
_entity_poly.pdbx_strand_id
1 'polypeptide(L)'
;METIINTSSSHRQYDVIIVGAGVVGSALAYALAKVHKVSHLVGWVAENYELPHANHGHVVILDPCAVLIYSISSTEIPCFVDVFGQNLPSISTGEMSHYLKFVVALKVLVAINS
;
A
#
# COMPACT_ATOMS: atom_id res chain seq x y z
N MET A 1 8.34 -54.10 12.52
CA MET A 1 9.28 -52.99 12.74
C MET A 1 8.82 -51.84 11.86
N GLU A 2 7.90 -51.02 12.37
CA GLU A 2 7.45 -49.80 11.66
C GLU A 2 8.37 -48.65 12.05
N THR A 3 8.95 -48.00 11.04
CA THR A 3 9.88 -46.88 11.23
C THR A 3 9.07 -45.62 11.38
N ILE A 4 9.02 -45.07 12.60
CA ILE A 4 8.41 -43.77 12.88
C ILE A 4 9.31 -42.69 12.29
N ILE A 5 8.84 -42.03 11.24
CA ILE A 5 9.51 -40.88 10.64
C ILE A 5 9.18 -39.66 11.52
N ASN A 6 10.11 -39.23 12.37
CA ASN A 6 9.98 -37.99 13.13
C ASN A 6 10.25 -36.81 12.18
N THR A 7 9.22 -36.34 11.49
CA THR A 7 9.26 -35.04 10.81
C THR A 7 9.13 -33.93 11.85
N SER A 8 10.25 -33.49 12.43
CA SER A 8 10.35 -32.21 13.12
C SER A 8 10.31 -31.09 12.08
N SER A 9 9.11 -30.75 11.61
CA SER A 9 8.91 -29.56 10.78
C SER A 9 9.21 -28.33 11.64
N SER A 10 10.32 -27.65 11.35
CA SER A 10 10.61 -26.32 11.91
C SER A 10 9.51 -25.36 11.44
N HIS A 11 8.49 -25.16 12.27
CA HIS A 11 7.39 -24.26 11.96
C HIS A 11 7.95 -22.82 12.00
N ARG A 12 8.28 -22.27 10.83
CA ARG A 12 8.65 -20.85 10.74
C ARG A 12 7.40 -20.03 11.00
N GLN A 13 7.38 -19.36 12.15
CA GLN A 13 6.34 -18.41 12.50
C GLN A 13 6.65 -17.10 11.78
N TYR A 14 5.73 -16.64 10.94
CA TYR A 14 5.82 -15.36 10.26
C TYR A 14 4.73 -14.44 10.82
N ASP A 15 5.08 -13.19 11.13
CA ASP A 15 4.11 -12.17 11.54
C ASP A 15 3.31 -11.64 10.33
N VAL A 16 3.94 -11.64 9.15
CA VAL A 16 3.35 -11.19 7.88
C VAL A 16 3.80 -12.09 6.75
N ILE A 17 2.86 -12.50 5.89
CA ILE A 17 3.12 -13.20 4.64
C ILE A 17 2.49 -12.40 3.50
N ILE A 18 3.27 -12.08 2.46
CA ILE A 18 2.79 -11.43 1.25
C ILE A 18 2.90 -12.42 0.09
N VAL A 19 1.77 -12.75 -0.55
CA VAL A 19 1.72 -13.67 -1.71
C VAL A 19 1.03 -12.98 -2.88
N GLY A 20 1.68 -12.96 -4.05
CA GLY A 20 0.99 -12.64 -5.31
C GLY A 20 0.56 -11.18 -5.54
N ALA A 21 1.11 -10.19 -4.83
CA ALA A 21 0.72 -8.78 -4.95
C ALA A 21 1.49 -7.96 -6.00
N GLY A 22 2.27 -8.61 -6.88
CA GLY A 22 3.08 -7.94 -7.91
C GLY A 22 4.03 -6.88 -7.33
N VAL A 23 4.18 -5.77 -8.06
CA VAL A 23 5.04 -4.64 -7.66
C VAL A 23 4.61 -4.00 -6.33
N VAL A 24 3.30 -4.02 -6.01
CA VAL A 24 2.75 -3.51 -4.75
C VAL A 24 3.23 -4.34 -3.58
N GLY A 25 3.29 -5.66 -3.76
CA GLY A 25 3.75 -6.57 -2.71
C GLY A 25 5.18 -6.28 -2.27
N SER A 26 6.07 -5.96 -3.20
CA SER A 26 7.47 -5.63 -2.89
C SER A 26 7.59 -4.29 -2.17
N ALA A 27 6.82 -3.29 -2.59
CA ALA A 27 6.80 -1.98 -1.94
C ALA A 27 6.21 -2.06 -0.53
N LEU A 28 5.11 -2.81 -0.35
CA LEU A 28 4.50 -3.05 0.95
C LEU A 28 5.42 -3.87 1.86
N ALA A 29 6.14 -4.87 1.33
CA ALA A 29 7.13 -5.62 2.10
C ALA A 29 8.25 -4.70 2.63
N TYR A 30 8.74 -3.78 1.79
CA TYR A 30 9.74 -2.79 2.21
C TYR A 30 9.20 -1.83 3.28
N ALA A 31 7.98 -1.32 3.10
CA ALA A 31 7.32 -0.44 4.05
C ALA A 31 7.11 -1.14 5.41
N LEU A 32 6.59 -2.37 5.39
CA LEU A 32 6.38 -3.19 6.60
C LEU A 32 7.69 -3.58 7.28
N ALA A 33 8.77 -3.83 6.52
CA ALA A 33 10.08 -4.10 7.11
C ALA A 33 10.63 -2.92 7.92
N LYS A 34 10.18 -1.70 7.63
CA LYS A 34 10.53 -0.49 8.39
C LYS A 34 9.58 -0.20 9.54
N VAL A 35 8.36 -0.73 9.50
CA VAL A 35 7.31 -0.41 10.46
C VAL A 35 6.70 -1.67 11.08
N HIS A 36 6.91 -1.84 12.39
CA HIS A 36 6.27 -2.88 13.19
C HIS A 36 4.84 -2.50 13.61
N LYS A 37 3.96 -2.19 12.67
CA LYS A 37 2.55 -1.86 12.93
C LYS A 37 1.63 -2.47 11.89
N VAL A 38 0.38 -2.69 12.29
CA VAL A 38 -0.70 -3.04 11.36
C VAL A 38 -0.90 -1.90 10.36
N SER A 39 -0.99 -2.27 9.08
CA SER A 39 -1.28 -1.37 7.96
C SER A 39 -2.65 -1.66 7.37
N HIS A 40 -3.29 -0.64 6.81
CA HIS A 40 -4.56 -0.76 6.11
C HIS A 40 -4.43 -0.15 4.71
N LEU A 41 -4.80 -0.90 3.68
CA LEU A 41 -4.80 -0.38 2.32
C LEU A 41 -6.07 0.47 2.12
N VAL A 42 -5.89 1.76 1.86
CA VAL A 42 -6.98 2.71 1.64
C VAL A 42 -6.93 3.17 0.19
N GLY A 43 -8.05 3.00 -0.51
CA GLY A 43 -8.21 3.43 -1.90
C GLY A 43 -8.98 4.74 -2.02
N TRP A 44 -8.60 5.57 -2.99
CA TRP A 44 -9.44 6.66 -3.50
C TRP A 44 -9.32 6.78 -5.01
N VAL A 45 -10.23 7.53 -5.63
CA VAL A 45 -10.14 7.87 -7.06
C VAL A 45 -9.81 9.35 -7.17
N ALA A 46 -8.72 9.66 -7.87
CA ALA A 46 -8.42 11.01 -8.32
C ALA A 46 -9.08 11.24 -9.68
N GLU A 47 -9.79 12.36 -9.79
CA GLU A 47 -10.45 12.76 -11.03
C GLU A 47 -9.67 13.88 -11.72
N ASN A 48 -9.70 13.89 -13.06
CA ASN A 48 -9.13 14.97 -13.88
C ASN A 48 -7.65 15.28 -13.57
N TYR A 49 -6.87 14.24 -13.26
CA TYR A 49 -5.42 14.35 -13.05
C TYR A 49 -4.68 13.63 -14.17
N GLU A 50 -3.55 14.17 -14.61
CA GLU A 50 -2.68 13.51 -15.59
C GLU A 50 -1.43 12.99 -14.89
N LEU A 51 -1.18 11.68 -15.00
CA LEU A 51 0.00 11.08 -14.41
C LEU A 51 1.26 11.48 -15.18
N PRO A 52 2.37 11.74 -14.46
CA PRO A 52 3.67 11.93 -15.10
C PRO A 52 4.06 10.61 -15.76
N HIS A 53 4.07 10.54 -17.08
CA HIS A 53 4.16 9.32 -17.91
C HIS A 53 2.82 8.57 -18.07
N ALA A 54 2.16 8.85 -19.19
CA ALA A 54 0.98 8.13 -19.64
C ALA A 54 1.25 6.62 -19.80
N ASN A 55 0.21 5.81 -19.61
CA ASN A 55 0.20 4.35 -19.78
C ASN A 55 1.11 3.55 -18.84
N HIS A 56 1.63 4.18 -17.78
CA HIS A 56 2.43 3.50 -16.76
C HIS A 56 1.74 3.62 -15.40
N GLY A 57 1.79 2.55 -14.61
CA GLY A 57 1.45 2.61 -13.19
C GLY A 57 2.65 3.11 -12.39
N HIS A 58 2.36 3.85 -11.33
CA HIS A 58 3.35 4.44 -10.44
C HIS A 58 3.28 3.75 -9.09
N VAL A 59 4.44 3.33 -8.60
CA VAL A 59 4.60 2.90 -7.22
C VAL A 59 5.51 3.92 -6.55
N VAL A 60 4.96 4.66 -5.60
CA VAL A 60 5.67 5.69 -4.84
C VAL A 60 5.96 5.16 -3.46
N ILE A 61 7.24 5.04 -3.12
CA ILE A 61 7.66 4.65 -1.78
C ILE A 61 7.92 5.94 -0.98
N LEU A 62 6.97 6.30 -0.15
CA LEU A 62 7.10 7.32 0.87
C LEU A 62 7.59 6.67 2.17
N ASP A 63 8.27 7.42 3.03
CA ASP A 63 8.56 6.94 4.38
C ASP A 63 7.40 7.31 5.31
N PRO A 64 6.65 6.36 5.91
CA PRO A 64 6.80 4.89 5.83
C PRO A 64 5.84 4.19 4.85
N CYS A 65 5.13 4.92 3.99
CA CYS A 65 4.02 4.42 3.19
C CYS A 65 4.36 4.07 1.72
N ALA A 66 3.83 2.96 1.19
CA ALA A 66 3.77 2.69 -0.24
C ALA A 66 2.43 3.15 -0.86
N VAL A 67 2.50 3.86 -1.98
CA VAL A 67 1.35 4.31 -2.77
C VAL A 67 1.40 3.70 -4.16
N LEU A 68 0.30 3.07 -4.59
CA LEU A 68 0.08 2.59 -5.94
C LEU A 68 -0.89 3.52 -6.66
N ILE A 69 -0.54 3.93 -7.88
CA ILE A 69 -1.35 4.81 -8.71
C ILE A 69 -1.34 4.29 -10.13
N TYR A 70 -2.49 4.17 -10.76
CA TYR A 70 -2.54 3.79 -12.17
C TYR A 70 -3.80 4.35 -12.81
N SER A 71 -3.72 4.69 -14.09
CA SER A 71 -4.90 5.10 -14.86
C SER A 71 -5.72 3.86 -15.22
N ILE A 72 -7.03 3.94 -15.00
CA ILE A 72 -8.01 3.01 -15.60
C ILE A 72 -8.76 3.67 -16.75
N SER A 73 -8.86 5.01 -16.74
CA SER A 73 -9.49 5.82 -17.77
C SER A 73 -8.84 7.19 -17.84
N SER A 74 -9.24 8.01 -18.82
CA SER A 74 -8.78 9.40 -18.96
C SER A 74 -9.30 10.34 -17.87
N THR A 75 -10.32 9.92 -17.10
CA THR A 75 -10.97 10.75 -16.09
C THR A 75 -10.78 10.22 -14.67
N GLU A 76 -10.44 8.95 -14.51
CA GLU A 76 -10.35 8.27 -13.22
C GLU A 76 -8.99 7.58 -13.03
N ILE A 77 -8.35 7.92 -11.92
CA ILE A 77 -7.09 7.33 -11.49
C ILE A 77 -7.27 6.75 -10.08
N PRO A 78 -7.44 5.43 -9.97
CA PRO A 78 -7.36 4.74 -8.71
C PRO A 78 -5.99 4.91 -8.06
N CYS A 79 -6.02 5.27 -6.79
CA CYS A 79 -4.87 5.41 -5.94
C CYS A 79 -5.07 4.58 -4.69
N PHE A 80 -4.04 3.85 -4.26
CA PHE A 80 -4.04 3.04 -3.05
C PHE A 80 -2.85 3.40 -2.20
N VAL A 81 -3.08 3.66 -0.92
CA VAL A 81 -2.02 3.98 0.06
C VAL A 81 -2.14 3.03 1.24
N ASP A 82 -1.02 2.56 1.76
CA ASP A 82 -0.98 1.93 3.07
C ASP A 82 -1.01 2.99 4.19
N VAL A 83 -1.97 2.84 5.09
CA VAL A 83 -2.11 3.69 6.27
C VAL A 83 -1.73 2.87 7.49
N PHE A 84 -0.64 3.25 8.13
CA PHE A 84 -0.16 2.59 9.34
C PHE A 84 -0.87 3.11 10.58
N GLY A 85 -1.28 2.20 11.46
CA GLY A 85 -1.91 2.51 12.74
C GLY A 85 -3.14 1.66 13.01
N GLN A 86 -3.49 1.53 14.30
CA GLN A 86 -4.70 0.82 14.73
C GLN A 86 -5.96 1.66 14.54
N ASN A 87 -5.85 2.99 14.68
CA ASN A 87 -6.98 3.90 14.53
C ASN A 87 -6.86 4.63 13.19
N LEU A 88 -7.69 4.24 12.22
CA LEU A 88 -7.82 5.02 11.00
C LEU A 88 -8.65 6.28 11.25
N PRO A 89 -8.39 7.36 10.49
CA PRO A 89 -9.34 8.46 10.35
C PRO A 89 -10.73 7.93 10.02
N SER A 90 -11.77 8.52 10.60
CA SER A 90 -13.13 8.03 10.37
C SER A 90 -13.62 8.39 8.96
N ILE A 91 -14.29 7.42 8.32
CA ILE A 91 -14.93 7.60 7.02
C ILE A 91 -16.23 8.39 7.18
N SER A 92 -17.02 8.10 8.22
CA SER A 92 -18.34 8.70 8.44
C SER A 92 -18.27 10.19 8.79
N THR A 93 -17.18 10.61 9.44
CA THR A 93 -16.93 12.03 9.79
C THR A 93 -16.24 12.80 8.65
N GLY A 94 -15.78 12.11 7.60
CA GLY A 94 -15.04 12.69 6.48
C GLY A 94 -13.54 12.95 6.76
N GLU A 95 -13.04 12.62 7.96
CA GLU A 95 -11.63 12.78 8.31
C GLU A 95 -10.70 12.00 7.37
N MET A 96 -11.13 10.80 6.93
CA MET A 96 -10.36 10.03 5.95
C MET A 96 -10.24 10.76 4.61
N SER A 97 -11.31 11.38 4.14
CA SER A 97 -11.29 12.17 2.90
C SER A 97 -10.34 13.36 3.03
N HIS A 98 -10.37 14.05 4.18
CA HIS A 98 -9.47 15.16 4.47
C HIS A 98 -8.01 14.68 4.54
N TYR A 99 -7.73 13.57 5.23
CA TYR A 99 -6.41 12.96 5.32
C TYR A 99 -5.85 12.60 3.94
N LEU A 100 -6.64 11.93 3.10
CA LEU A 100 -6.21 11.55 1.76
C LEU A 100 -5.94 12.78 0.87
N LYS A 101 -6.84 13.78 0.88
CA LYS A 101 -6.71 14.97 0.04
C LYS A 101 -5.57 15.90 0.46
N PHE A 102 -5.42 16.15 1.76
CA PHE A 102 -4.51 17.19 2.25
C PHE A 102 -3.20 16.65 2.80
N VAL A 103 -3.11 15.37 3.16
CA VAL A 103 -1.87 14.80 3.72
C VAL A 103 -1.21 13.87 2.73
N VAL A 104 -1.95 12.88 2.21
CA VAL A 104 -1.37 11.86 1.32
C VAL A 104 -1.17 12.40 -0.08
N ALA A 105 -2.21 12.96 -0.70
CA ALA A 105 -2.15 13.42 -2.09
C ALA A 105 -1.08 14.50 -2.30
N LEU A 106 -0.85 15.40 -1.34
CA LEU A 106 0.23 16.38 -1.42
C LEU A 106 1.62 15.73 -1.45
N LYS A 107 1.89 14.75 -0.57
CA LYS A 107 3.17 14.04 -0.55
C LYS A 107 3.40 13.25 -1.84
N VAL A 108 2.36 12.59 -2.32
CA VAL A 108 2.36 11.84 -3.57
C VAL A 108 2.64 12.78 -4.74
N LEU A 109 1.93 13.90 -4.83
CA LEU A 109 2.06 14.86 -5.93
C LEU A 109 3.49 15.41 -6.01
N VAL A 110 4.10 15.74 -4.87
CA VAL A 110 5.50 16.16 -4.84
C VAL A 110 6.41 15.03 -5.32
N ALA A 111 6.22 13.81 -4.81
CA ALA A 111 7.10 12.68 -5.13
C ALA A 111 7.03 12.24 -6.60
N ILE A 112 5.87 12.31 -7.25
CA ILE A 112 5.72 11.90 -8.66
C ILE A 112 6.19 12.96 -9.66
N ASN A 113 6.30 14.23 -9.25
CA ASN A 113 6.74 15.34 -10.11
C ASN A 113 8.17 15.83 -9.80
N SER A 114 8.88 15.18 -8.85
CA SER A 114 10.28 15.48 -8.53
C SER A 114 11.23 14.73 -9.45
#